data_AF-W4V715-F1
#
_entry.id   AF-W4V715-F1
#
_cell.length_a   1.000
_cell.length_b   1.000
_cell.length_c   1.000
_cell.angle_alpha   90.00
_cell.angle_beta   90.00
_cell.angle_gamma   90.00
#
_symmetry.space_group_name_H-M   'P 1'
#
loop_
_entity.id
_entity.type
_entity.pdbx_description
1 polymer ?
#
loop_
_entity_poly.entity_id
_entity_poly.type
_entity_poly.pdbx_seq_one_letter_code
_entity_poly.pdbx_strand_id
1 'polypeptide(L)'
;MRFNELGVGLKLELKLNSLDEKRGNSVFVSEFEWAENDKIIYIAAPIKNGRIYPVIVGESVDMVFIKNDNLYEVKGEVIGREVRHNISLLRVEITSEIRKIQRREFFRFDCSIPVGYRIAGQKEIDGSKKRFTKSYTRDLSGGGVCIRLKERIETGELLECELSLNDFNKVNFLEE
;
A
#
# COMPACT_ATOMS: atom_id res chain seq x y z
N MET A 1 -17.07 3.01 -15.58
CA MET A 1 -15.67 3.25 -16.01
C MET A 1 -15.30 2.12 -16.93
N ARG A 2 -14.69 2.42 -18.08
CA ARG A 2 -14.22 1.40 -19.03
C ARG A 2 -12.70 1.23 -18.92
N PHE A 3 -12.17 0.07 -19.29
CA PHE A 3 -10.73 -0.18 -19.21
C PHE A 3 -9.93 0.63 -20.21
N ASN A 4 -10.52 0.96 -21.35
CA ASN A 4 -9.91 1.85 -22.34
C ASN A 4 -9.74 3.30 -21.84
N GLU A 5 -10.36 3.66 -20.70
CA GLU A 5 -10.17 4.95 -20.04
C GLU A 5 -9.01 4.92 -19.02
N LEU A 6 -8.40 3.76 -18.76
CA LEU A 6 -7.24 3.65 -17.89
C LEU A 6 -5.98 4.08 -18.66
N GLY A 7 -5.16 4.91 -18.02
CA GLY A 7 -3.88 5.32 -18.58
C GLY A 7 -2.88 4.16 -18.53
N VAL A 8 -2.14 3.97 -19.62
CA VAL A 8 -0.95 3.11 -19.64
C VAL A 8 0.00 3.54 -18.52
N GLY A 9 0.59 2.58 -17.82
CA GLY A 9 1.48 2.84 -16.70
C GLY A 9 0.78 2.96 -15.34
N LEU A 10 -0.54 2.80 -15.30
CA LEU A 10 -1.30 2.82 -14.05
C LEU A 10 -0.86 1.65 -13.15
N LYS A 11 -0.39 1.97 -11.95
CA LYS A 11 0.02 0.96 -10.96
C LYS A 11 -1.18 0.17 -10.45
N LEU A 12 -1.00 -1.14 -10.39
CA LEU A 12 -1.99 -2.09 -9.88
C LEU A 12 -1.41 -2.82 -8.67
N GLU A 13 -2.18 -2.88 -7.58
CA GLU A 13 -1.97 -3.87 -6.53
C GLU A 13 -2.70 -5.15 -6.94
N LEU A 14 -1.98 -6.27 -6.98
CA LEU A 14 -2.53 -7.59 -7.30
C LEU A 14 -2.59 -8.44 -6.04
N LYS A 15 -3.74 -9.06 -5.80
CA LYS A 15 -3.88 -10.18 -4.88
C LYS A 15 -4.22 -11.42 -5.68
N LEU A 16 -3.31 -12.40 -5.63
CA LEU A 16 -3.49 -13.68 -6.32
C LEU A 16 -4.25 -14.64 -5.39
N ASN A 17 -5.43 -15.05 -5.81
CA ASN A 17 -6.28 -15.97 -5.08
C ASN A 17 -5.89 -17.40 -5.46
N SER A 18 -4.72 -17.82 -4.96
CA SER A 18 -4.18 -19.17 -5.17
C SER A 18 -4.90 -20.20 -4.29
N LEU A 19 -5.06 -21.42 -4.78
CA LEU A 19 -5.47 -22.59 -3.96
C LEU A 19 -4.40 -22.99 -2.92
N ASP A 20 -3.16 -22.54 -3.13
CA ASP A 20 -2.06 -22.75 -2.21
C ASP A 20 -2.04 -21.63 -1.15
N GLU A 21 -2.49 -21.93 0.07
CA GLU A 21 -2.57 -20.97 1.19
C GLU A 21 -1.24 -20.26 1.48
N LYS A 22 -0.09 -20.87 1.14
CA LYS A 22 1.23 -20.25 1.28
C LYS A 22 1.49 -19.13 0.27
N ARG A 23 0.76 -19.10 -0.86
CA ARG A 23 0.83 -18.06 -1.89
C ARG A 23 -0.27 -17.01 -1.75
N GLY A 24 -1.44 -17.39 -1.23
CA GLY A 24 -2.70 -16.62 -1.28
C GLY A 24 -2.78 -15.28 -0.52
N ASN A 25 -1.76 -14.89 0.24
CA ASN A 25 -1.77 -13.64 1.02
C ASN A 25 -0.73 -12.60 0.60
N SER A 26 0.08 -12.85 -0.45
CA SER A 26 1.02 -11.84 -0.94
C SER A 26 0.30 -10.81 -1.81
N VAL A 27 0.48 -9.53 -1.49
CA VAL A 27 0.15 -8.42 -2.39
C VAL A 27 1.36 -8.16 -3.29
N PHE A 28 1.11 -8.01 -4.58
CA PHE A 28 2.13 -7.70 -5.58
C PHE A 28 1.85 -6.36 -6.25
N VAL A 29 2.89 -5.74 -6.79
CA VAL A 29 2.75 -4.56 -7.64
C VAL A 29 2.90 -4.97 -9.10
N SER A 30 2.01 -4.43 -9.93
CA SER A 30 1.96 -4.59 -11.37
C SER A 30 1.64 -3.23 -12.01
N GLU A 31 1.52 -3.22 -13.32
CA GLU A 31 1.29 -2.04 -14.15
C GLU A 31 0.30 -2.40 -15.26
N PHE A 32 -0.68 -1.53 -15.50
CA PHE A 32 -1.59 -1.65 -16.63
C PHE A 32 -0.91 -1.22 -17.92
N GLU A 33 -0.98 -2.07 -18.94
CA GLU A 33 -0.29 -1.86 -20.21
C GLU A 33 -1.27 -1.46 -21.31
N TRP A 34 -2.26 -2.30 -21.58
CA TRP A 34 -3.37 -1.93 -22.48
C TRP A 34 -4.60 -2.82 -22.24
N ALA A 35 -5.72 -2.41 -22.83
CA ALA A 35 -6.92 -3.21 -22.94
C ALA A 35 -7.16 -3.57 -24.41
N GLU A 36 -7.41 -4.85 -24.68
CA GLU A 36 -7.88 -5.31 -25.99
C GLU A 36 -9.36 -4.95 -26.17
N ASN A 37 -10.12 -5.04 -25.09
CA ASN A 37 -11.52 -4.65 -25.00
C ASN A 37 -11.92 -4.51 -23.51
N ASP A 38 -13.21 -4.30 -23.22
CA ASP A 38 -13.71 -4.13 -21.85
C ASP A 38 -13.64 -5.41 -20.97
N LYS A 39 -13.32 -6.57 -21.56
CA LYS A 39 -13.16 -7.85 -20.84
C LYS A 39 -11.73 -8.33 -20.77
N ILE A 40 -10.83 -7.88 -21.66
CA ILE A 40 -9.48 -8.45 -21.74
C ILE A 40 -8.46 -7.34 -21.64
N ILE A 41 -7.63 -7.45 -20.61
CA ILE A 41 -6.54 -6.51 -20.34
C ILE A 41 -5.20 -7.22 -20.29
N TYR A 42 -4.17 -6.42 -20.48
CA TYR A 42 -2.77 -6.81 -20.38
C TYR A 42 -2.11 -5.99 -19.29
N ILE A 43 -1.45 -6.70 -18.38
CA ILE A 43 -0.74 -6.11 -17.24
C ILE A 43 0.66 -6.69 -17.17
N ALA A 44 1.62 -5.93 -16.64
CA ALA A 44 2.96 -6.43 -16.38
C ALA A 44 2.93 -7.58 -15.38
N ALA A 45 3.71 -8.64 -15.62
CA ALA A 45 3.88 -9.71 -14.67
C ALA A 45 4.50 -9.14 -13.37
N PRO A 46 3.95 -9.48 -12.19
CA PRO A 46 4.43 -8.90 -10.94
C PRO A 46 5.88 -9.27 -10.66
N ILE A 47 6.62 -8.36 -10.01
CA ILE A 47 8.02 -8.58 -9.63
C ILE A 47 8.11 -8.72 -8.11
N LYS A 48 8.77 -9.78 -7.65
CA LYS A 48 9.07 -10.02 -6.23
C LYS A 48 10.56 -10.29 -6.06
N ASN A 49 11.21 -9.55 -5.15
CA ASN A 49 12.64 -9.67 -4.88
C ASN A 49 13.53 -9.60 -6.15
N GLY A 50 13.21 -8.66 -7.05
CA GLY A 50 13.96 -8.46 -8.30
C GLY A 50 13.74 -9.53 -9.38
N ARG A 51 12.80 -10.45 -9.19
CA ARG A 51 12.47 -11.51 -10.15
C ARG A 51 11.01 -11.47 -10.54
N ILE A 52 10.73 -11.82 -11.79
CA ILE A 52 9.35 -11.99 -12.27
C ILE A 52 8.71 -13.13 -11.47
N TYR A 53 7.54 -12.84 -10.89
CA TYR A 53 6.78 -13.81 -10.11
C TYR A 53 5.92 -14.67 -11.04
N PRO A 54 6.01 -16.01 -10.97
CA PRO A 54 5.29 -16.90 -11.87
C PRO A 54 3.81 -17.08 -11.44
N VAL A 55 2.93 -16.20 -11.95
CA VAL A 55 1.47 -16.27 -11.75
C VAL A 55 0.85 -17.35 -12.62
N ILE A 56 0.00 -18.24 -12.10
CA ILE A 56 -0.54 -19.41 -12.83
C ILE A 56 -1.68 -19.01 -13.79
N VAL A 57 -1.77 -19.65 -14.97
CA VAL A 57 -2.93 -19.49 -15.86
C VAL A 57 -4.12 -20.24 -15.25
N GLY A 58 -5.28 -19.60 -15.20
CA GLY A 58 -6.47 -20.02 -14.45
C GLY A 58 -6.52 -19.46 -13.02
N GLU A 59 -5.50 -18.72 -12.58
CA GLU A 59 -5.49 -18.10 -11.26
C GLU A 59 -6.35 -16.84 -11.25
N SER A 60 -7.25 -16.76 -10.26
CA SER A 60 -8.04 -15.54 -10.02
C SER A 60 -7.17 -14.45 -9.42
N VAL A 61 -7.35 -13.22 -9.89
CA VAL A 61 -6.63 -12.04 -9.44
C VAL A 61 -7.59 -10.92 -9.06
N ASP A 62 -7.45 -10.40 -7.86
CA ASP A 62 -8.08 -9.14 -7.46
C ASP A 62 -7.09 -8.00 -7.74
N MET A 63 -7.54 -6.99 -8.46
CA MET A 63 -6.74 -5.85 -8.89
C MET A 63 -7.28 -4.58 -8.26
N VAL A 64 -6.39 -3.79 -7.66
CA VAL A 64 -6.75 -2.53 -7.00
C VAL A 64 -5.87 -1.41 -7.54
N PHE A 65 -6.48 -0.26 -7.82
CA PHE A 65 -5.78 0.89 -8.37
C PHE A 65 -6.39 2.21 -7.91
N ILE A 66 -5.60 3.28 -7.98
CA ILE A 66 -6.04 4.64 -7.66
C ILE A 66 -6.22 5.41 -8.96
N LYS A 67 -7.37 6.07 -9.12
CA LYS A 67 -7.62 7.01 -10.23
C LYS A 67 -8.39 8.21 -9.70
N ASN A 68 -7.94 9.42 -10.04
CA ASN A 68 -8.54 10.68 -9.58
C ASN A 68 -8.82 10.68 -8.06
N ASP A 69 -7.82 10.31 -7.25
CA ASP A 69 -7.88 10.20 -5.78
C ASP A 69 -8.90 9.20 -5.21
N ASN A 70 -9.49 8.37 -6.05
CA ASN A 70 -10.42 7.33 -5.66
C ASN A 70 -9.79 5.95 -5.84
N LEU A 71 -10.06 5.05 -4.89
CA LEU A 71 -9.61 3.67 -4.94
C LEU A 71 -10.66 2.80 -5.62
N TYR A 72 -10.23 1.97 -6.55
CA TYR A 72 -11.08 1.06 -7.30
C TYR A 72 -10.57 -0.37 -7.18
N GLU A 73 -11.49 -1.31 -7.28
CA GLU A 73 -11.24 -2.75 -7.26
C GLU A 73 -11.94 -3.40 -8.45
N VAL A 74 -11.28 -4.37 -9.05
CA VAL A 74 -11.84 -5.22 -10.10
C VAL A 74 -11.21 -6.61 -10.06
N LYS A 75 -11.98 -7.63 -10.44
CA LYS A 75 -11.54 -9.03 -10.43
C LYS A 75 -11.34 -9.53 -11.85
N GLY A 76 -10.43 -10.48 -11.98
CA GLY A 76 -10.23 -11.20 -13.23
C GLY A 76 -9.58 -12.56 -13.04
N GLU A 77 -9.37 -13.25 -14.15
CA GLU A 77 -8.68 -14.53 -14.23
C GLU A 77 -7.53 -14.42 -15.24
N VAL A 78 -6.36 -14.95 -14.89
CA VAL A 78 -5.21 -14.98 -15.79
C VAL A 78 -5.44 -16.05 -16.85
N ILE A 79 -5.69 -15.64 -18.09
CA ILE A 79 -5.98 -16.56 -19.20
C ILE A 79 -4.75 -16.84 -20.08
N GLY A 80 -3.66 -16.11 -19.88
CA GLY A 80 -2.45 -16.30 -20.67
C GLY A 80 -1.26 -15.48 -20.18
N ARG A 81 -0.10 -15.78 -20.76
CA ARG A 81 1.14 -15.03 -20.55
C ARG A 81 1.79 -14.79 -21.90
N GLU A 82 2.40 -13.63 -22.05
CA GLU A 82 3.13 -13.28 -23.26
C GLU A 82 4.35 -12.42 -22.95
N VAL A 83 5.24 -12.27 -23.92
CA VAL A 83 6.37 -11.36 -23.83
C VAL A 83 6.29 -10.41 -25.02
N ARG A 84 6.25 -9.10 -24.73
CA ARG A 84 6.18 -8.07 -25.76
C ARG A 84 7.17 -6.96 -25.41
N HIS A 85 8.03 -6.59 -26.37
CA HIS A 85 9.08 -5.58 -26.18
C HIS A 85 9.92 -5.82 -24.90
N ASN A 86 10.26 -7.08 -24.61
CA ASN A 86 11.01 -7.50 -23.43
C ASN A 86 10.29 -7.29 -22.08
N ILE A 87 8.98 -7.04 -22.09
CA ILE A 87 8.12 -7.00 -20.91
C ILE A 87 7.35 -8.31 -20.83
N SER A 88 7.42 -9.00 -19.70
CA SER A 88 6.58 -10.16 -19.42
C SER A 88 5.21 -9.69 -18.96
N LEU A 89 4.17 -10.20 -19.61
CA LEU A 89 2.80 -9.74 -19.47
C LEU A 89 1.88 -10.89 -19.06
N LEU A 90 0.83 -10.52 -18.32
CA LEU A 90 -0.31 -11.36 -18.04
C LEU A 90 -1.49 -10.87 -18.87
N ARG A 91 -2.13 -11.79 -19.58
CA ARG A 91 -3.41 -11.57 -20.23
C ARG A 91 -4.50 -11.96 -19.24
N VAL A 92 -5.37 -11.03 -18.89
CA VAL A 92 -6.37 -11.18 -17.82
C VAL A 92 -7.77 -10.96 -18.39
N GLU A 93 -8.66 -11.93 -18.17
CA GLU A 93 -10.10 -11.77 -18.41
C GLU A 93 -10.75 -11.16 -17.18
N ILE A 94 -11.46 -10.06 -17.35
CA ILE A 94 -12.19 -9.36 -16.30
C ILE A 94 -13.49 -10.09 -16.01
N THR A 95 -13.69 -10.43 -14.73
CA THR A 95 -14.82 -11.22 -14.24
C THR A 95 -15.77 -10.41 -13.36
N SER A 96 -15.45 -9.15 -13.06
CA SER A 96 -16.33 -8.24 -12.32
C SER A 96 -16.35 -6.83 -12.91
N GLU A 97 -17.35 -6.05 -12.53
CA GLU A 97 -17.33 -4.62 -12.80
C GLU A 97 -16.25 -3.90 -11.98
N ILE A 98 -15.78 -2.76 -12.47
CA ILE A 98 -14.91 -1.86 -11.71
C ILE A 98 -15.74 -1.18 -10.63
N ARG A 99 -15.42 -1.47 -9.36
CA ARG A 99 -16.11 -0.94 -8.19
C ARG A 99 -15.24 0.07 -7.46
N LYS A 100 -15.79 1.23 -7.12
CA LYS A 100 -15.16 2.16 -6.17
C LYS A 100 -15.22 1.56 -4.76
N ILE A 101 -14.09 1.53 -4.06
CA ILE A 101 -13.98 1.01 -2.69
C ILE A 101 -13.45 2.10 -1.74
N GLN A 102 -13.83 2.00 -0.47
CA GLN A 102 -13.28 2.84 0.61
C GLN A 102 -12.68 1.92 1.68
N ARG A 103 -11.35 1.99 1.85
CA ARG A 103 -10.61 1.17 2.83
C ARG A 103 -10.36 1.88 4.16
N ARG A 104 -10.55 3.21 4.21
CA ARG A 104 -10.31 4.01 5.41
C ARG A 104 -11.62 4.23 6.15
N GLU A 105 -11.65 3.85 7.42
CA GLU A 105 -12.76 4.16 8.32
C GLU A 105 -12.70 5.60 8.83
N PHE A 106 -11.50 6.18 8.89
CA PHE A 106 -11.26 7.54 9.39
C PHE A 106 -10.69 8.46 8.31
N PHE A 107 -11.18 9.70 8.28
CA PHE A 107 -10.58 10.76 7.48
C PHE A 107 -9.15 11.06 7.98
N ARG A 108 -8.23 11.30 7.06
CA ARG A 108 -6.85 11.72 7.35
C ARG A 108 -6.75 13.22 7.15
N PHE A 109 -6.51 13.93 8.24
CA PHE A 109 -6.23 15.35 8.22
C PHE A 109 -4.74 15.55 7.91
N ASP A 110 -4.45 16.09 6.72
CA ASP A 110 -3.10 16.49 6.32
C ASP A 110 -2.66 17.67 7.18
N CYS A 111 -1.60 17.47 7.98
CA CYS A 111 -1.17 18.44 8.96
C CYS A 111 0.30 18.28 9.33
N SER A 112 0.94 19.40 9.70
CA SER A 112 2.33 19.44 10.17
C SER A 112 2.38 19.92 11.62
N ILE A 113 2.02 19.03 12.54
CA ILE A 113 1.98 19.28 13.97
C ILE A 113 3.31 18.79 14.59
N PRO A 114 3.95 19.55 15.49
CA PRO A 114 5.16 19.10 16.17
C PRO A 114 4.91 17.83 16.99
N VAL A 115 5.81 16.86 16.86
CA VAL A 115 5.76 15.59 17.59
C VAL A 115 7.14 15.20 18.10
N GLY A 116 7.23 14.74 19.34
CA GLY A 116 8.39 14.02 19.85
C GLY A 116 8.14 12.52 19.76
N TYR A 117 9.12 11.73 19.34
CA TYR A 117 9.04 10.26 19.41
C TYR A 117 10.31 9.63 20.02
N ARG A 118 10.17 8.44 20.61
CA ARG A 118 11.28 7.56 21.01
C ARG A 118 10.82 6.10 21.00
N ILE A 119 11.75 5.18 20.84
CA ILE A 119 11.46 3.74 21.03
C ILE A 119 11.15 3.50 22.51
N ALA A 120 10.02 2.85 22.78
CA ALA A 120 9.56 2.53 24.13
C ALA A 120 10.58 1.64 24.86
N GLY A 121 10.77 1.88 26.15
CA GLY A 121 11.69 1.09 26.97
C GLY A 121 13.19 1.37 26.78
N GLN A 122 13.61 2.13 25.75
CA GLN A 122 15.01 2.55 25.62
C GLN A 122 15.41 3.55 26.71
N LYS A 123 16.56 3.29 27.34
CA LYS A 123 17.17 4.14 28.37
C LYS A 123 18.52 4.70 27.90
N GLU A 124 18.86 5.88 28.41
CA GLU A 124 20.20 6.45 28.33
C GLU A 124 21.18 5.65 29.21
N ILE A 125 22.48 5.93 29.07
CA ILE A 125 23.56 5.28 29.83
C ILE A 125 23.38 5.47 31.35
N ASP A 126 22.80 6.60 31.76
CA ASP A 126 22.51 6.93 33.17
C ASP A 126 21.23 6.26 33.71
N GLY A 127 20.56 5.43 32.91
CA GLY A 127 19.33 4.73 33.28
C GLY A 127 18.05 5.58 33.17
N SER A 128 18.15 6.85 32.78
CA SER A 128 16.99 7.70 32.48
C SER A 128 16.35 7.31 31.15
N LYS A 129 15.09 7.69 30.92
CA LYS A 129 14.45 7.43 29.62
C LYS A 129 15.11 8.27 28.52
N LYS A 130 15.33 7.67 27.35
CA LYS A 130 15.88 8.37 26.17
C LYS A 130 15.07 9.64 25.86
N ARG A 131 15.76 10.71 25.47
CA ARG A 131 15.08 11.97 25.08
C ARG A 131 14.25 11.76 23.82
N PHE A 132 13.13 12.48 23.74
CA PHE A 132 12.32 12.51 22.53
C PHE A 132 13.10 13.11 21.36
N THR A 133 13.05 12.43 20.23
CA THR A 133 13.48 12.96 18.95
C THR A 133 12.38 13.84 18.39
N LYS A 134 12.66 15.13 18.21
CA LYS A 134 11.70 16.09 17.64
C LYS A 134 11.51 15.86 16.14
N SER A 135 10.27 15.87 15.70
CA SER A 135 9.83 15.76 14.31
C SER A 135 8.45 16.41 14.10
N TYR A 136 7.83 16.11 12.97
CA TYR A 136 6.51 16.59 12.59
C TYR A 136 5.64 15.45 12.04
N THR A 137 4.32 15.59 12.21
CA THR A 137 3.35 14.76 11.52
C THR A 137 3.36 15.03 10.02
N ARG A 138 2.89 14.04 9.25
CA ARG A 138 2.42 14.20 7.87
C ARG A 138 0.89 14.23 7.84
N ASP A 139 0.27 13.32 8.56
CA ASP A 139 -1.19 13.21 8.64
C ASP A 139 -1.62 12.62 9.98
N LEU A 140 -2.86 12.91 10.39
CA LEU A 140 -3.50 12.37 11.60
C LEU A 140 -4.90 11.85 11.23
N SER A 141 -5.34 10.77 11.87
CA SER A 141 -6.71 10.26 11.76
C SER A 141 -7.22 9.74 13.11
N GLY A 142 -8.49 9.36 13.16
CA GLY A 142 -9.05 8.68 14.34
C GLY A 142 -8.42 7.31 14.64
N GLY A 143 -7.69 6.72 13.69
CA GLY A 143 -7.05 5.42 13.85
C GLY A 143 -5.53 5.45 14.06
N GLY A 144 -4.91 6.63 14.10
CA GLY A 144 -3.45 6.75 14.28
C GLY A 144 -2.84 7.97 13.58
N VAL A 145 -1.51 8.04 13.61
CA VAL A 145 -0.73 9.18 13.10
C VAL A 145 0.38 8.73 12.15
N CYS A 146 0.65 9.52 11.11
CA CYS A 146 1.86 9.36 10.32
C CYS A 146 2.89 10.42 10.74
N ILE A 147 4.04 9.97 11.25
CA ILE A 147 5.15 10.85 11.66
C ILE A 147 6.34 10.68 10.73
N ARG A 148 7.12 11.75 10.54
CA ARG A 148 8.39 11.67 9.82
C ARG A 148 9.48 11.17 10.76
N LEU A 149 10.18 10.10 10.39
CA LEU A 149 11.31 9.61 11.17
C LEU A 149 12.62 10.22 10.64
N LYS A 150 13.54 10.55 11.55
CA LYS A 150 14.91 11.00 11.21
C LYS A 150 15.87 9.85 10.96
N GLU A 151 15.58 8.71 11.56
CA GLU A 151 16.36 7.48 11.46
C GLU A 151 15.39 6.35 11.15
N ARG A 152 15.88 5.29 10.49
CA ARG A 152 15.05 4.12 10.21
C ARG A 152 14.73 3.40 11.51
N ILE A 153 13.45 3.13 11.72
CA ILE A 153 12.94 2.27 12.79
C ILE A 153 12.25 1.09 12.10
N GLU A 154 12.51 -0.12 12.59
CA GLU A 154 11.92 -1.32 12.02
C GLU A 154 10.44 -1.43 12.38
N THR A 155 9.65 -2.03 11.49
CA THR A 155 8.22 -2.26 11.71
C THR A 155 8.01 -3.19 12.91
N GLY A 156 7.05 -2.85 13.78
CA GLY A 156 6.75 -3.60 15.01
C GLY A 156 7.44 -3.04 16.26
N GLU A 157 8.31 -2.03 16.10
CA GLU A 157 8.91 -1.32 17.23
C GLU A 157 7.91 -0.33 17.83
N LEU A 158 7.60 -0.50 19.11
CA LEU A 158 6.68 0.38 19.82
C LEU A 158 7.33 1.74 20.11
N LEU A 159 6.70 2.81 19.65
CA LEU A 159 7.10 4.19 19.89
C LEU A 159 6.26 4.84 20.97
N GLU A 160 6.92 5.47 21.94
CA GLU A 160 6.30 6.50 22.77
C GLU A 160 6.33 7.83 22.00
N CYS A 161 5.18 8.47 21.85
CA CYS A 161 5.00 9.72 21.12
C CYS A 161 4.35 10.81 21.98
N GLU A 162 4.76 12.05 21.76
CA GLU A 162 4.21 13.26 22.37
C GLU A 162 3.82 14.27 21.26
N LEU A 163 2.53 14.38 20.97
CA LEU A 163 1.99 15.33 19.98
C LEU A 163 1.69 16.67 20.66
N SER A 164 2.19 17.78 20.11
CA SER A 164 1.95 19.13 20.62
C SER A 164 0.81 19.81 19.85
N LEU A 165 -0.38 19.85 20.43
CA LEU A 165 -1.56 20.45 19.78
C LEU A 165 -1.51 21.98 19.75
N ASN A 166 -0.92 22.57 20.78
CA ASN A 166 -0.57 23.99 20.89
C ASN A 166 0.53 24.16 21.95
N ASP A 167 0.85 25.40 22.33
CA ASP A 167 1.92 25.72 23.28
C ASP A 167 1.75 25.08 24.67
N PHE A 168 0.51 24.73 25.05
CA PHE A 168 0.17 24.24 26.39
C PHE A 168 -0.35 22.80 26.39
N ASN A 169 -0.95 22.36 25.29
CA ASN A 169 -1.66 21.09 25.21
C ASN A 169 -0.84 20.05 24.45
N LYS A 170 -0.61 18.93 25.12
CA LYS A 170 0.12 17.79 24.59
C LYS A 170 -0.64 16.50 24.79
N VAL A 171 -0.51 15.57 23.85
CA VAL A 171 -1.10 14.22 23.92
C VAL A 171 0.03 13.21 23.85
N ASN A 172 0.08 12.32 24.84
CA ASN A 172 1.02 11.20 24.88
C ASN A 172 0.29 9.91 24.46
N PHE A 173 0.92 9.11 23.60
CA PHE A 173 0.36 7.86 23.09
C PHE A 173 1.48 6.89 22.67
N LEU A 174 1.08 5.65 22.41
CA LEU A 174 1.94 4.60 21.87
C LEU A 174 1.53 4.30 20.43
N GLU A 175 2.48 4.07 19.55
CA GLU A 175 2.28 3.72 18.13
C GLU A 175 3.25 2.60 17.73
N GLU A 176 2.86 1.67 16.85
CA GLU A 176 3.67 0.53 16.37
C GLU A 176 3.95 0.61 14.86
#